data_AF-A0A6P0X8P5-F1
#
_entry.id   AF-A0A6P0X8P5-F1
#
_cell.length_a   1.000
_cell.length_b   1.000
_cell.length_c   1.000
_cell.angle_alpha   90.00
_cell.angle_beta   90.00
_cell.angle_gamma   90.00
#
_symmetry.space_group_name_H-M   'P 1'
#
loop_
_entity.id
_entity.type
_entity.pdbx_description
1 polymer ?
#
loop_
_entity_poly.entity_id
_entity_poly.type
_entity_poly.pdbx_seq_one_letter_code
_entity_poly.pdbx_strand_id
1 'polypeptide(L)'
;MEGLSDNFNLETLKRIDKTVDFVLNGADWMTRKELLEGLDCVNLPVHTSQLSRDIDLLQQCNISGFNYFKGDKGFDKSSATIMIVFRWLARNRSRGQGATHVSEIVQLIKTGEIKRNGEQQWRNCAAIEVKAVQL
;
A
#
# COMPACT_ATOMS: atom_id res chain seq x y z
N MET A 1 -0.55 20.34 15.47
CA MET A 1 -0.66 19.40 14.33
C MET A 1 -0.60 18.01 14.92
N GLU A 2 -1.73 17.51 15.39
CA GLU A 2 -1.86 16.17 15.97
C GLU A 2 -2.53 15.26 14.92
N GLY A 3 -2.09 14.00 14.82
CA GLY A 3 -2.96 12.94 14.31
C GLY A 3 -2.63 12.24 13.00
N LEU A 4 -1.36 12.10 12.59
CA LEU A 4 -1.01 11.28 11.40
C LEU A 4 -0.07 10.10 11.70
N SER A 5 0.80 10.15 12.72
CA SER A 5 1.70 9.03 13.04
C SER A 5 1.05 7.85 13.77
N ASP A 6 -0.20 7.98 14.21
CA ASP A 6 -0.85 6.96 15.05
C ASP A 6 -1.63 5.90 14.26
N ASN A 7 -1.93 6.13 12.97
CA ASN A 7 -2.82 5.24 12.21
C ASN A 7 -2.10 4.12 11.44
N PHE A 8 -0.83 4.33 11.05
CA PHE A 8 0.01 3.33 10.38
C PHE A 8 1.43 3.35 10.95
N ASN A 9 1.71 2.39 11.84
CA ASN A 9 3.08 2.22 12.34
C ASN A 9 4.01 1.70 11.20
N LEU A 10 5.31 1.88 11.40
CA LEU A 10 6.34 1.50 10.44
C LEU A 10 6.26 0.03 10.02
N GLU A 11 5.94 -0.87 10.95
CA GLU A 11 5.79 -2.30 10.68
C GLU A 11 4.62 -2.59 9.73
N THR A 12 3.53 -1.81 9.83
CA THR A 12 2.40 -1.92 8.90
C THR A 12 2.80 -1.47 7.50
N LEU A 13 3.50 -0.34 7.39
CA LEU A 13 3.97 0.17 6.10
C LEU A 13 4.95 -0.81 5.43
N LYS A 14 5.89 -1.39 6.18
CA LYS A 14 6.80 -2.44 5.68
C LYS A 14 6.05 -3.69 5.19
N ARG A 15 4.96 -4.10 5.85
CA ARG A 15 4.15 -5.25 5.41
C ARG A 15 3.41 -4.95 4.12
N ILE A 16 2.86 -3.74 3.98
CA ILE A 16 2.22 -3.30 2.73
C ILE A 16 3.25 -3.27 1.60
N ASP A 17 4.42 -2.67 1.84
CA ASP A 17 5.53 -2.60 0.86
C ASP A 17 5.96 -4.00 0.38
N LYS A 18 6.20 -4.93 1.32
CA LYS A 18 6.50 -6.34 0.98
C LYS A 18 5.39 -7.02 0.20
N THR A 19 4.13 -6.69 0.48
CA THR A 19 2.99 -7.25 -0.25
C THR A 19 2.95 -6.71 -1.67
N VAL A 20 3.21 -5.42 -1.85
CA VAL A 20 3.33 -4.79 -3.18
C VAL A 20 4.45 -5.43 -3.98
N ASP A 21 5.65 -5.55 -3.40
CA ASP A 21 6.81 -6.16 -4.06
C ASP A 21 6.55 -7.62 -4.45
N PHE A 22 5.93 -8.39 -3.56
CA PHE A 22 5.61 -9.80 -3.82
C PHE A 22 4.58 -9.96 -4.95
N VAL A 23 3.50 -9.17 -4.92
CA VAL A 23 2.43 -9.28 -5.93
C VAL A 23 2.87 -8.74 -7.28
N LEU A 24 3.62 -7.63 -7.31
CA LEU A 24 4.16 -7.10 -8.56
C LEU A 24 5.25 -8.00 -9.13
N ASN A 25 6.09 -8.60 -8.28
CA ASN A 25 7.22 -9.45 -8.68
C ASN A 25 8.08 -8.83 -9.81
N GLY A 26 8.33 -7.51 -9.72
CA GLY A 26 9.09 -6.76 -10.72
C GLY A 26 8.35 -6.44 -12.03
N ALA A 27 7.08 -6.81 -12.18
CA ALA A 27 6.29 -6.52 -13.36
C ALA A 27 5.96 -5.03 -13.49
N ASP A 28 6.16 -4.48 -14.69
CA ASP A 28 5.74 -3.11 -15.01
C ASP A 28 4.27 -3.04 -15.47
N TRP A 29 3.67 -4.20 -15.77
CA TRP A 29 2.29 -4.37 -16.19
C TRP A 29 1.70 -5.65 -15.62
N MET A 30 0.42 -5.64 -15.26
CA MET A 30 -0.32 -6.83 -14.81
C MET A 30 -1.70 -6.90 -15.44
N THR A 31 -2.08 -8.07 -15.94
CA THR A 31 -3.46 -8.37 -16.29
C THR A 31 -4.33 -8.46 -15.03
N ARG A 32 -5.65 -8.40 -15.22
CA ARG A 32 -6.60 -8.61 -14.12
C ARG A 32 -6.45 -9.99 -13.49
N LYS A 33 -6.20 -11.03 -14.28
CA LYS A 33 -6.00 -12.40 -13.80
C LYS A 33 -4.77 -12.48 -12.90
N GLU A 34 -3.63 -11.97 -13.36
CA GLU A 34 -2.39 -11.97 -12.59
C GLU A 34 -2.53 -11.17 -11.28
N LEU A 35 -3.22 -10.03 -11.30
CA LEU A 35 -3.49 -9.27 -10.08
C LEU A 35 -4.34 -10.09 -9.09
N LEU A 36 -5.39 -10.77 -9.56
CA LEU A 36 -6.25 -11.60 -8.71
C LEU A 36 -5.48 -12.77 -8.11
N GLU A 37 -4.67 -13.47 -8.91
CA GLU A 37 -3.84 -14.59 -8.46
C GLU A 37 -2.79 -14.12 -7.44
N GLY A 38 -2.10 -13.01 -7.72
CA GLY A 38 -1.12 -12.44 -6.79
C GLY A 38 -1.75 -12.01 -5.47
N LEU A 39 -2.92 -11.36 -5.52
CA LEU A 39 -3.68 -11.00 -4.31
C LEU A 39 -4.10 -12.22 -3.50
N ASP A 40 -4.47 -13.32 -4.15
CA ASP A 40 -4.83 -14.57 -3.46
C ASP A 40 -3.62 -15.16 -2.72
N CYS A 41 -2.43 -15.18 -3.36
CA CYS A 41 -1.19 -15.66 -2.75
C CYS A 41 -0.78 -14.91 -1.46
N VAL A 42 -1.15 -13.62 -1.35
CA VAL A 42 -0.89 -12.81 -0.14
C VAL A 42 -2.08 -12.76 0.82
N ASN A 43 -3.03 -13.68 0.67
CA ASN A 43 -4.25 -13.76 1.47
C ASN A 43 -5.04 -12.43 1.44
N LEU A 44 -5.15 -11.82 0.26
CA LEU A 44 -6.04 -10.69 -0.05
C LEU A 44 -7.09 -11.06 -1.13
N PRO A 45 -7.74 -12.24 -1.08
CA PRO A 45 -8.68 -12.66 -2.11
C PRO A 45 -9.77 -11.63 -2.35
N VAL A 46 -10.10 -11.45 -3.63
CA VAL A 46 -11.18 -10.57 -4.07
C VAL A 46 -11.83 -11.17 -5.32
N HIS A 47 -13.15 -11.20 -5.37
CA HIS A 47 -13.86 -11.65 -6.56
C HIS A 47 -13.84 -10.57 -7.65
N THR A 48 -13.91 -10.97 -8.93
CA THR A 48 -13.93 -10.06 -10.09
C THR A 48 -14.97 -8.94 -9.99
N SER A 49 -16.16 -9.25 -9.46
CA SER A 49 -17.23 -8.26 -9.26
C SER A 49 -16.90 -7.24 -8.17
N GLN A 50 -16.21 -7.65 -7.11
CA GLN A 50 -15.73 -6.75 -6.07
C GLN A 50 -14.55 -5.91 -6.57
N LEU A 51 -13.61 -6.51 -7.31
CA LEU A 51 -12.51 -5.79 -7.93
C LEU A 51 -13.03 -4.70 -8.88
N SER A 52 -14.06 -4.99 -9.67
CA SER A 52 -14.69 -3.98 -10.55
C SER A 52 -15.27 -2.81 -9.75
N ARG A 53 -16.00 -3.08 -8.66
CA ARG A 53 -16.52 -2.04 -7.77
C ARG A 53 -15.43 -1.24 -7.07
N ASP A 54 -14.29 -1.87 -6.79
CA ASP A 54 -13.14 -1.19 -6.18
C ASP A 54 -12.45 -0.27 -7.19
N ILE A 55 -12.31 -0.71 -8.45
CA ILE A 55 -11.82 0.14 -9.56
C ILE A 55 -12.74 1.36 -9.73
N ASP A 56 -14.06 1.15 -9.79
CA ASP A 56 -15.03 2.24 -9.96
C ASP A 56 -14.93 3.24 -8.80
N LEU A 57 -14.78 2.76 -7.57
CA LEU A 57 -14.60 3.60 -6.38
C LEU A 57 -13.32 4.44 -6.49
N LEU A 58 -12.19 3.82 -6.82
CA LEU A 58 -10.90 4.54 -6.94
C LEU A 58 -10.92 5.56 -8.07
N GLN A 59 -11.64 5.29 -9.17
CA GLN A 59 -11.88 6.26 -10.24
C GLN A 59 -12.73 7.44 -9.74
N GLN A 60 -13.81 7.17 -9.00
CA GLN A 60 -14.66 8.22 -8.43
C GLN A 60 -13.92 9.08 -7.39
N CYS A 61 -12.99 8.48 -6.64
CA CYS A 61 -12.14 9.19 -5.69
C CYS A 61 -10.98 9.95 -6.36
N ASN A 62 -10.83 9.90 -7.68
CA ASN A 62 -9.77 10.56 -8.44
C ASN A 62 -8.35 10.28 -7.87
N ILE A 63 -8.07 9.02 -7.53
CA ILE A 63 -6.77 8.65 -6.98
C ILE A 63 -5.66 8.91 -8.02
N SER A 64 -4.71 9.78 -7.65
CA SER A 64 -3.62 10.18 -8.54
C SER A 64 -2.78 8.98 -9.01
N GLY A 65 -2.55 8.90 -10.32
CA GLY A 65 -1.81 7.80 -10.94
C GLY A 65 -2.59 6.50 -11.08
N PHE A 66 -3.89 6.47 -10.75
CA PHE A 66 -4.75 5.33 -11.03
C PHE A 66 -5.31 5.41 -12.46
N ASN A 67 -4.56 4.88 -13.41
CA ASN A 67 -4.87 4.90 -14.84
C ASN A 67 -5.29 3.51 -15.32
N TYR A 68 -6.34 2.94 -14.71
CA TYR A 68 -6.95 1.72 -15.22
C TYR A 68 -7.58 1.98 -16.61
N PHE A 69 -7.13 1.25 -17.62
CA PHE A 69 -7.69 1.33 -18.97
C PHE A 69 -8.92 0.43 -19.10
N LYS A 70 -10.06 1.00 -19.50
CA LYS A 70 -11.26 0.24 -19.87
C LYS A 70 -10.94 -0.72 -21.03
N GLY A 71 -11.52 -1.92 -20.99
CA GLY A 71 -11.40 -2.92 -22.06
C GLY A 71 -10.29 -3.95 -21.87
N ASP A 72 -9.99 -4.33 -20.62
CA ASP A 72 -9.14 -5.49 -20.29
C ASP A 72 -7.64 -5.35 -20.61
N LYS A 73 -7.17 -4.11 -20.83
CA LYS A 73 -5.74 -3.91 -21.08
C LYS A 73 -4.88 -4.30 -19.88
N GLY A 74 -5.41 -4.19 -18.64
CA GLY A 74 -4.67 -4.49 -17.41
C GLY A 74 -4.35 -3.24 -16.59
N PHE A 75 -3.35 -3.35 -15.75
CA PHE A 75 -2.88 -2.34 -14.81
C PHE A 75 -1.42 -2.05 -15.09
N ASP A 76 -1.07 -0.77 -15.24
CA ASP A 76 0.34 -0.38 -15.12
C ASP A 76 0.81 -0.58 -13.66
N LYS A 77 2.13 -0.58 -13.47
CA LYS A 77 2.75 -0.70 -12.15
C LYS A 77 2.15 0.22 -11.10
N SER A 78 1.84 1.48 -11.45
CA SER A 78 1.25 2.44 -10.52
C SER A 78 -0.17 2.05 -10.11
N SER A 79 -1.02 1.68 -11.06
CA SER A 79 -2.40 1.29 -10.82
C SER A 79 -2.49 -0.05 -10.09
N ALA A 80 -1.60 -0.99 -10.40
CA ALA A 80 -1.46 -2.25 -9.70
C ALA A 80 -1.04 -2.01 -8.24
N THR A 81 -0.04 -1.15 -8.00
CA THR A 81 0.37 -0.74 -6.65
C THR A 81 -0.80 -0.16 -5.86
N ILE A 82 -1.54 0.79 -6.45
CA ILE A 82 -2.72 1.41 -5.83
C ILE A 82 -3.76 0.35 -5.48
N MET A 83 -4.05 -0.59 -6.38
CA MET A 83 -4.99 -1.68 -6.10
C MET A 83 -4.53 -2.57 -4.95
N ILE A 84 -3.27 -2.97 -4.92
CA ILE A 84 -2.72 -3.85 -3.87
C ILE A 84 -2.83 -3.15 -2.50
N VAL A 85 -2.39 -1.89 -2.42
CA VAL A 85 -2.48 -1.08 -1.20
C VAL A 85 -3.94 -0.91 -0.77
N PHE A 86 -4.82 -0.53 -1.69
CA PHE A 86 -6.25 -0.38 -1.39
C PHE A 86 -6.84 -1.70 -0.86
N ARG A 87 -6.55 -2.84 -1.48
CA ARG A 87 -7.06 -4.15 -1.04
C ARG A 87 -6.53 -4.56 0.32
N TRP A 88 -5.26 -4.27 0.59
CA TRP A 88 -4.67 -4.48 1.91
C TRP A 88 -5.42 -3.69 2.98
N LEU A 89 -5.68 -2.40 2.73
CA LEU A 89 -6.43 -1.54 3.65
C LEU A 89 -7.89 -1.96 3.80
N ALA A 90 -8.54 -2.30 2.69
CA ALA A 90 -9.93 -2.74 2.67
C ALA A 90 -10.14 -4.00 3.51
N ARG A 91 -9.17 -4.93 3.52
CA ARG A 91 -9.23 -6.15 4.32
C ARG A 91 -8.93 -5.90 5.80
N ASN A 92 -7.93 -5.08 6.11
CA ASN A 92 -7.43 -4.92 7.49
C ASN A 92 -8.15 -3.81 8.28
N ARG A 93 -8.81 -2.88 7.60
CA ARG A 93 -9.51 -1.73 8.21
C ARG A 93 -10.94 -1.65 7.71
N SER A 94 -11.15 -1.10 6.51
CA SER A 94 -12.42 -1.05 5.79
C SER A 94 -12.22 -0.44 4.40
N ARG A 95 -13.19 -0.64 3.49
CA ARG A 95 -13.13 -0.05 2.14
C ARG A 95 -13.11 1.49 2.15
N GLY A 96 -13.85 2.12 3.06
CA GLY A 96 -13.87 3.58 3.20
C GLY A 96 -12.51 4.13 3.63
N GLN A 97 -11.91 3.53 4.66
CA GLN A 97 -10.55 3.86 5.10
C GLN A 97 -9.50 3.61 4.00
N GLY A 98 -9.68 2.53 3.22
CA GLY A 98 -8.85 2.24 2.06
C GLY A 98 -8.86 3.35 1.02
N ALA A 99 -10.05 3.85 0.65
CA ALA A 99 -10.18 4.94 -0.33
C ALA A 99 -9.59 6.25 0.20
N THR A 100 -9.75 6.54 1.49
CA THR A 100 -9.22 7.76 2.12
C THR A 100 -7.69 7.78 2.17
N HIS A 101 -7.04 6.66 2.52
CA HIS A 101 -5.61 6.63 2.84
C HIS A 101 -4.70 6.06 1.74
N VAL A 102 -5.24 5.48 0.66
CA VAL A 102 -4.43 4.83 -0.37
C VAL A 102 -3.39 5.77 -1.00
N SER A 103 -3.77 7.02 -1.31
CA SER A 103 -2.87 7.99 -1.94
C SER A 103 -1.65 8.30 -1.05
N GLU A 104 -1.89 8.50 0.24
CA GLU A 104 -0.85 8.79 1.23
C GLU A 104 0.12 7.61 1.38
N ILE A 105 -0.40 6.40 1.55
CA ILE A 105 0.43 5.20 1.73
C ILE A 105 1.26 4.91 0.47
N VAL A 106 0.68 5.07 -0.72
CA VAL A 106 1.40 4.91 -1.99
C VAL A 106 2.53 5.94 -2.09
N GLN A 107 2.33 7.17 -1.63
CA GLN A 107 3.39 8.18 -1.60
C GLN A 107 4.52 7.81 -0.62
N LEU A 108 4.19 7.33 0.59
CA LEU A 108 5.18 6.90 1.58
C LEU A 108 6.02 5.71 1.08
N ILE A 109 5.41 4.79 0.34
CA ILE A 109 6.09 3.67 -0.32
C ILE A 109 7.01 4.18 -1.43
N LYS A 110 6.49 4.99 -2.36
CA LYS A 110 7.23 5.47 -3.55
C LYS A 110 8.44 6.34 -3.20
N THR A 111 8.33 7.19 -2.19
CA THR A 111 9.41 8.11 -1.78
C THR A 111 10.52 7.41 -1.00
N GLY A 112 10.33 6.12 -0.65
CA GLY A 112 11.24 5.40 0.22
C GLY A 112 11.32 6.01 1.62
N GLU A 113 10.35 6.83 2.02
CA GLU A 113 10.28 7.41 3.36
C GLU A 113 10.11 6.32 4.43
N ILE A 114 9.61 5.14 4.06
CA ILE A 114 9.65 3.93 4.90
C ILE A 114 11.09 3.55 5.27
N LYS A 115 12.05 3.71 4.33
CA LYS A 115 13.48 3.43 4.58
C LYS A 115 14.12 4.53 5.43
N ARG A 116 13.80 5.80 5.17
CA ARG A 116 14.35 6.95 5.92
C ARG A 116 13.83 7.05 7.35
N ASN A 117 12.53 6.85 7.58
CA ASN A 117 11.95 6.88 8.93
C ASN A 117 12.35 5.65 9.76
N GLY A 118 12.60 4.49 9.14
CA GLY A 118 13.18 3.34 9.83
C GLY A 118 14.59 3.58 10.34
N GLU A 119 15.45 4.22 9.54
CA GLU A 119 16.82 4.58 9.97
C GLU A 119 16.83 5.75 10.97
N GLN A 120 15.96 6.75 10.80
CA GLN A 120 15.88 7.91 11.71
C GLN A 120 15.28 7.52 13.08
N GLN A 121 14.23 6.67 13.11
CA GLN A 121 13.67 6.16 14.37
C GLN A 121 14.62 5.18 15.06
N TRP A 122 15.36 4.35 14.32
CA TRP A 122 16.39 3.48 14.92
C TRP A 122 17.56 4.29 15.52
N ARG A 123 18.01 5.36 14.86
CA ARG A 123 19.01 6.30 15.42
C ARG A 123 18.50 7.00 16.68
N ASN A 124 17.22 7.37 16.73
CA ASN A 124 16.63 7.98 17.91
C ASN A 124 16.43 6.98 19.06
N CYS A 125 16.08 5.72 18.79
CA CYS A 125 16.00 4.68 19.83
C CYS A 125 17.39 4.26 20.36
N ALA A 126 18.39 4.09 19.47
CA ALA A 126 19.75 3.76 19.87
C ALA A 126 20.42 4.89 20.68
N ALA A 127 20.09 6.16 20.41
CA ALA A 127 20.56 7.30 21.20
C ALA A 127 19.89 7.42 22.58
N ILE A 128 18.69 6.86 22.76
CA ILE A 128 17.97 6.83 24.05
C ILE A 128 18.49 5.68 24.92
N GLU A 129 18.80 4.51 24.36
CA GLU A 129 19.37 3.38 25.12
C GLU A 129 20.80 3.66 25.62
N VAL A 130 21.64 4.36 24.85
CA VAL A 130 23.00 4.72 25.30
C VAL A 130 22.98 5.73 26.47
N LYS A 131 21.93 6.56 26.59
CA LYS A 131 21.78 7.49 27.73
C LYS A 131 21.14 6.85 28.96
N ALA A 132 20.37 5.77 28.81
CA ALA A 132 19.75 5.05 29.92
C ALA A 132 20.70 4.04 30.60
N VAL A 133 21.80 3.66 29.94
CA VAL A 133 22.83 2.74 30.48
C VAL A 133 23.98 3.48 31.19
N GLN A 134 23.96 4.82 31.18
CA GLN A 134 24.98 5.67 31.83
C GLN A 134 24.44 6.46 33.04
N LEU A 135 23.30 6.07 33.60
CA LEU A 135 22.77 6.57 34.88
C LEU A 135 22.64 5.43 35.89
#